data_AF-A0A430A8W4-F1
#
_entry.id   AF-A0A430A8W4-F1
#
_cell.length_a   1.000
_cell.length_b   1.000
_cell.length_c   1.000
_cell.angle_alpha   90.00
_cell.angle_beta   90.00
_cell.angle_gamma   90.00
#
_symmetry.space_group_name_H-M   'P 1'
#
loop_
_entity.id
_entity.type
_entity.pdbx_description
1 polymer ?
#
loop_
_entity_poly.entity_id
_entity_poly.type
_entity_poly.pdbx_seq_one_letter_code
_entity_poly.pdbx_strand_id
1 'polypeptide(L)'
;MIRLNKLALLSLLLIFSYFLVACHSPHVVQSTAETAMTSETTTQETSPSTHIDTLPEISSENESNGVLYPVFIENDIGTPLNTLIEQAIPTISEQYPNQHFQYTVSLLNDSYLSLIFDADITDGAYPHHALSTLNINLATLTPLKLSDVVPLDDTFYTQLKKEVTSTLADLTLPPEALPFANIKERITQLENSSSHDTQFYLTDNQLTLLFEVPHVLGDTFTINIPY
;
A
#
# COMPACT_ATOMS: atom_id res chain seq x y z
N MET A 1 -8.27 39.85 -2.75
CA MET A 1 -7.38 40.17 -1.62
C MET A 1 -8.08 39.74 -0.34
N ILE A 2 -7.91 38.48 0.07
CA ILE A 2 -8.62 37.87 1.21
C ILE A 2 -7.68 37.92 2.41
N ARG A 3 -8.08 38.59 3.50
CA ARG A 3 -7.31 38.64 4.75
C ARG A 3 -7.57 37.36 5.54
N LEU A 4 -6.65 36.39 5.45
CA LEU A 4 -6.65 35.21 6.31
C LEU A 4 -6.35 35.62 7.76
N ASN A 5 -7.20 35.18 8.67
CA ASN A 5 -7.22 35.58 10.08
C ASN A 5 -6.14 34.81 10.85
N LYS A 6 -5.05 35.48 11.27
CA LYS A 6 -3.88 34.89 11.94
C LYS A 6 -4.17 34.23 13.29
N LEU A 7 -5.39 34.34 13.82
CA LEU A 7 -5.75 33.78 15.13
C LEU A 7 -6.08 32.27 15.09
N ALA A 8 -6.45 31.70 13.94
CA ALA A 8 -6.83 30.29 13.85
C ALA A 8 -5.64 29.32 13.86
N LEU A 9 -4.44 29.78 13.52
CA LEU A 9 -3.24 28.94 13.46
C LEU A 9 -2.61 28.67 14.83
N LEU A 10 -2.91 29.48 15.85
CA LEU A 10 -2.29 29.35 17.18
C LEU A 10 -3.03 28.36 18.09
N SER A 11 -4.29 28.05 17.81
CA SER A 11 -5.12 27.13 18.59
C SER A 11 -4.91 25.64 18.24
N LEU A 12 -4.27 25.33 17.10
CA LEU A 12 -4.01 23.93 16.72
C LEU A 12 -2.75 23.34 17.38
N LEU A 13 -1.87 24.18 17.94
CA LEU A 13 -0.57 23.75 18.46
C LEU A 13 -0.57 23.35 19.95
N LEU A 14 -1.71 23.46 20.66
CA LEU A 14 -1.79 23.30 22.12
C LEU A 14 -2.47 22.01 22.62
N ILE A 15 -2.91 21.11 21.73
CA ILE A 15 -3.65 19.90 22.13
C ILE A 15 -2.74 18.64 22.21
N PHE A 16 -1.48 18.70 21.76
CA PHE A 16 -0.62 17.51 21.67
C PHE A 16 0.23 17.18 22.91
N SER A 17 0.09 17.89 24.03
CA SER A 17 1.00 17.77 25.19
C SER A 17 0.46 16.96 26.39
N TYR A 18 -0.63 16.20 26.24
CA TYR A 18 -1.26 15.52 27.39
C TYR A 18 -1.53 14.03 27.21
N PHE A 19 -0.55 13.21 26.79
CA PHE A 19 -0.59 11.76 27.07
C PHE A 19 0.81 11.17 27.24
N LEU A 20 1.39 11.36 28.44
CA LEU A 20 2.45 10.49 28.96
C LEU A 20 2.10 10.12 30.40
N VAL A 21 1.26 9.10 30.55
CA VAL A 21 1.12 8.34 31.80
C VAL A 21 1.84 7.01 31.60
N ALA A 22 3.05 6.95 32.16
CA ALA A 22 3.84 5.74 32.25
C ALA A 22 3.28 4.84 33.36
N CYS A 23 2.72 3.68 32.99
CA CYS A 23 2.54 2.56 33.91
C CYS A 23 3.73 1.61 33.77
N HIS A 24 4.68 1.75 34.69
CA HIS A 24 5.73 0.78 34.96
C HIS A 24 5.11 -0.42 35.69
N SER A 25 5.17 -1.62 35.12
CA SER A 25 4.97 -2.88 35.85
C SER A 25 6.29 -3.67 35.81
N PRO A 26 6.88 -4.05 36.95
CA PRO A 26 8.04 -4.92 36.95
C PRO A 26 7.61 -6.36 36.64
N HIS A 27 8.09 -6.90 35.53
CA HIS A 27 7.95 -8.32 35.23
C HIS A 27 9.01 -9.11 36.01
N VAL A 28 8.53 -10.06 36.80
CA VAL A 28 9.33 -11.03 37.55
C VAL A 28 10.04 -11.95 36.57
N VAL A 29 11.35 -12.13 36.78
CA VAL A 29 12.21 -13.09 36.10
C VAL A 29 12.03 -14.44 36.78
N GLN A 30 11.55 -15.45 36.04
CA GLN A 30 11.72 -16.85 36.41
C GLN A 30 12.56 -17.54 35.33
N SER A 31 13.80 -17.80 35.73
CA SER A 31 14.76 -18.66 35.05
C SER A 31 14.36 -20.11 35.27
N THR A 32 14.03 -20.81 34.20
CA THR A 32 14.03 -22.28 34.17
C THR A 32 14.88 -22.71 33.00
N ALA A 33 16.06 -23.24 33.32
CA ALA A 33 16.93 -23.92 32.39
C ALA A 33 16.31 -25.29 32.06
N GLU A 34 16.13 -25.59 30.77
CA GLU A 34 15.88 -26.97 30.33
C GLU A 34 16.59 -27.24 29.00
N THR A 35 17.75 -27.89 29.16
CA THR A 35 18.30 -29.01 28.40
C THR A 35 18.07 -29.07 26.89
N ALA A 36 19.19 -28.89 26.18
CA ALA A 36 19.39 -29.24 24.79
C ALA A 36 19.23 -30.75 24.53
N MET A 37 18.46 -31.09 23.49
CA MET A 37 18.67 -32.29 22.69
C MET A 37 18.60 -31.92 21.20
N THR A 38 19.77 -31.84 20.60
CA THR A 38 19.98 -31.72 19.16
C THR A 38 19.57 -33.03 18.49
N SER A 39 18.55 -32.99 17.64
CA SER A 39 18.28 -34.03 16.63
C SER A 39 18.40 -33.38 15.26
N GLU A 40 19.47 -33.72 14.55
CA GLU A 40 19.66 -33.40 13.14
C GLU A 40 18.74 -34.29 12.31
N THR A 41 17.59 -33.75 11.93
CA THR A 41 16.76 -34.32 10.85
C THR A 41 16.93 -33.40 9.65
N THR A 42 17.82 -33.78 8.73
CA THR A 42 17.92 -33.18 7.41
C THR A 42 16.70 -33.59 6.59
N THR A 43 15.67 -32.76 6.62
CA THR A 43 14.56 -32.83 5.68
C THR A 43 14.99 -32.10 4.41
N GLN A 44 15.22 -32.85 3.33
CA GLN A 44 15.31 -32.26 2.00
C GLN A 44 13.93 -31.72 1.62
N GLU A 45 13.79 -30.41 1.75
CA GLU A 45 12.65 -29.64 1.29
C GLU A 45 12.73 -29.54 -0.23
N THR A 46 12.17 -30.52 -0.94
CA THR A 46 11.81 -30.35 -2.35
C THR A 46 10.61 -29.42 -2.40
N SER A 47 10.87 -28.11 -2.48
CA SER A 47 9.84 -27.12 -2.82
C SER A 47 9.29 -27.47 -4.20
N PRO A 48 7.97 -27.74 -4.33
CA PRO A 48 7.36 -27.91 -5.64
C PRO A 48 7.41 -26.55 -6.36
N SER A 49 8.28 -26.45 -7.36
CA SER A 49 8.27 -25.32 -8.29
C SER A 49 7.13 -25.56 -9.26
N THR A 50 5.99 -24.92 -9.00
CA THR A 50 4.85 -24.90 -9.91
C THR A 50 5.19 -23.92 -11.04
N HIS A 51 5.67 -24.44 -12.16
CA HIS A 51 5.87 -23.63 -13.36
C HIS A 51 4.49 -23.25 -13.91
N ILE A 52 4.21 -21.96 -14.03
CA ILE A 52 2.98 -21.47 -14.66
C ILE A 52 3.23 -21.49 -16.16
N ASP A 53 2.55 -22.38 -16.88
CA ASP A 53 2.73 -22.56 -18.33
C ASP A 53 1.89 -21.58 -19.17
N THR A 54 0.90 -20.92 -18.55
CA THR A 54 0.02 -19.94 -19.22
C THR A 54 -0.38 -18.82 -18.26
N LEU A 55 -0.21 -17.57 -18.74
CA LEU A 55 -0.73 -16.38 -18.07
C LEU A 55 -2.23 -16.50 -17.79
N PRO A 56 -2.71 -16.05 -16.61
CA PRO A 56 -4.13 -16.05 -16.35
C PRO A 56 -4.84 -15.05 -17.29
N GLU A 57 -5.97 -15.47 -17.85
CA GLU A 57 -6.75 -14.68 -18.80
C GLU A 57 -8.04 -14.19 -18.13
N ILE A 58 -8.40 -12.93 -18.36
CA ILE A 58 -9.63 -12.30 -17.82
C ILE A 58 -10.80 -12.77 -18.69
N SER A 59 -11.81 -13.39 -18.08
CA SER A 59 -13.02 -13.86 -18.77
C SER A 59 -14.14 -12.83 -18.77
N SER A 60 -14.24 -12.04 -17.71
CA SER A 60 -15.35 -11.13 -17.45
C SER A 60 -14.99 -10.14 -16.34
N GLU A 61 -15.94 -9.27 -16.02
CA GLU A 61 -15.92 -8.40 -14.85
C GLU A 61 -17.06 -8.80 -13.89
N ASN A 62 -16.89 -8.49 -12.61
CA ASN A 62 -17.93 -8.64 -11.60
C ASN A 62 -17.95 -7.41 -10.68
N GLU A 63 -19.03 -7.26 -9.90
CA GLU A 63 -19.20 -6.17 -8.95
C GLU A 63 -19.57 -6.72 -7.57
N SER A 64 -18.94 -6.20 -6.52
CA SER A 64 -19.32 -6.48 -5.14
C SER A 64 -19.12 -5.24 -4.28
N ASN A 65 -20.12 -4.90 -3.46
CA ASN A 65 -20.10 -3.71 -2.59
C ASN A 65 -19.73 -2.39 -3.30
N GLY A 66 -20.15 -2.23 -4.57
CA GLY A 66 -19.83 -1.06 -5.38
C GLY A 66 -18.44 -1.09 -6.02
N VAL A 67 -17.64 -2.14 -5.84
CA VAL A 67 -16.31 -2.26 -6.44
C VAL A 67 -16.36 -3.21 -7.63
N LEU A 68 -16.03 -2.71 -8.81
CA LEU A 68 -15.81 -3.53 -10.00
C LEU A 68 -14.43 -4.19 -9.94
N TYR A 69 -14.32 -5.43 -10.39
CA TYR A 69 -13.05 -6.17 -10.43
C TYR A 69 -13.02 -7.21 -11.55
N PRO A 70 -11.82 -7.60 -12.02
CA PRO A 70 -11.69 -8.61 -13.07
C PRO A 70 -11.94 -10.00 -12.52
N VAL A 71 -12.56 -10.86 -13.34
CA VAL A 71 -12.71 -12.29 -13.10
C VAL A 71 -11.89 -13.05 -14.13
N PHE A 72 -10.99 -13.90 -13.64
CA PHE A 72 -10.12 -14.74 -14.45
C PHE A 72 -10.77 -16.10 -14.75
N ILE A 73 -10.41 -16.69 -15.89
CA ILE A 73 -10.86 -18.04 -16.29
C ILE A 73 -10.52 -19.05 -15.18
N GLU A 74 -11.52 -19.84 -14.77
CA GLU A 74 -11.33 -20.88 -13.75
C GLU A 74 -10.32 -21.95 -14.21
N ASN A 75 -9.18 -21.97 -13.55
CA ASN A 75 -8.10 -22.96 -13.68
C ASN A 75 -7.26 -22.95 -12.38
N ASP A 76 -6.13 -23.68 -12.37
CA ASP A 76 -5.26 -23.82 -11.19
C ASP A 76 -4.72 -22.49 -10.63
N ILE A 77 -4.69 -21.43 -11.45
CA ILE A 77 -4.26 -20.07 -11.07
C ILE A 77 -5.46 -19.12 -10.94
N GLY A 78 -6.40 -19.16 -11.89
CA GLY A 78 -7.52 -18.22 -11.96
C GLY A 78 -8.49 -18.34 -10.79
N THR A 79 -8.80 -19.55 -10.32
CA THR A 79 -9.69 -19.74 -9.17
C THR A 79 -9.13 -19.16 -7.86
N PRO A 80 -7.88 -19.47 -7.44
CA PRO A 80 -7.31 -18.84 -6.26
C PRO A 80 -7.08 -17.33 -6.46
N LEU A 81 -6.75 -16.88 -7.67
CA LEU A 81 -6.61 -15.46 -7.98
C LEU A 81 -7.92 -14.69 -7.79
N ASN A 82 -9.04 -15.20 -8.33
CA ASN A 82 -10.37 -14.63 -8.12
C ASN A 82 -10.70 -14.57 -6.63
N THR A 83 -10.39 -15.62 -5.88
CA THR A 83 -10.62 -15.68 -4.43
C THR A 83 -9.86 -14.57 -3.69
N LEU A 84 -8.60 -14.32 -4.03
CA LEU A 84 -7.80 -13.25 -3.40
C LEU A 84 -8.36 -11.86 -3.72
N ILE A 85 -8.77 -11.64 -4.96
CA ILE A 85 -9.37 -10.37 -5.39
C ILE A 85 -10.66 -10.13 -4.61
N GLU A 86 -11.55 -11.12 -4.58
CA GLU A 86 -12.82 -11.06 -3.82
C GLU A 86 -12.60 -10.76 -2.32
N GLN A 87 -11.56 -11.34 -1.72
CA GLN A 87 -11.21 -11.11 -0.32
C GLN A 87 -10.71 -9.68 -0.04
N ALA A 88 -10.16 -8.99 -1.03
CA ALA A 88 -9.69 -7.61 -0.89
C ALA A 88 -10.84 -6.58 -1.00
N ILE A 89 -11.94 -6.94 -1.68
CA ILE A 89 -13.06 -6.02 -1.96
C ILE A 89 -13.67 -5.41 -0.68
N PRO A 90 -13.95 -6.16 0.40
CA PRO A 90 -14.51 -5.58 1.62
C PRO A 90 -13.66 -4.42 2.14
N THR A 91 -12.34 -4.59 2.20
CA THR A 91 -11.44 -3.55 2.71
C THR A 91 -11.47 -2.29 1.84
N ILE A 92 -11.50 -2.43 0.51
CA ILE A 92 -11.62 -1.29 -0.41
C ILE A 92 -12.95 -0.55 -0.17
N SER A 93 -14.05 -1.30 -0.09
CA SER A 93 -15.40 -0.74 0.09
C SER A 93 -15.64 -0.13 1.48
N GLU A 94 -14.98 -0.65 2.53
CA GLU A 94 -15.11 -0.16 3.90
C GLU A 94 -14.45 1.21 4.09
N GLN A 95 -13.37 1.49 3.34
CA GLN A 95 -12.70 2.80 3.37
C GLN A 95 -13.61 3.91 2.82
N TYR A 96 -14.44 3.57 1.82
CA TYR A 96 -15.33 4.50 1.13
C TYR A 96 -16.71 3.88 0.87
N PRO A 97 -17.57 3.79 1.89
CA PRO A 97 -18.85 3.10 1.79
C PRO A 97 -19.79 3.80 0.79
N ASN A 98 -20.52 2.99 0.03
CA ASN A 98 -21.50 3.41 -1.00
C ASN A 98 -20.91 4.12 -2.23
N GLN A 99 -19.60 4.04 -2.42
CA GLN A 99 -18.93 4.58 -3.61
C GLN A 99 -18.80 3.50 -4.67
N HIS A 100 -18.73 3.93 -5.93
CA HIS A 100 -18.56 3.03 -7.05
C HIS A 100 -17.12 3.09 -7.56
N PHE A 101 -16.36 2.02 -7.33
CA PHE A 101 -14.97 1.90 -7.77
C PHE A 101 -14.89 1.20 -9.11
N GLN A 102 -14.16 1.82 -10.03
CA GLN A 102 -13.68 1.17 -11.25
C GLN A 102 -12.37 0.44 -10.94
N TYR A 103 -11.95 -0.43 -11.86
CA TYR A 103 -10.62 -1.04 -11.79
C TYR A 103 -9.84 -0.86 -13.09
N THR A 104 -8.51 -0.86 -12.94
CA THR A 104 -7.56 -0.94 -14.04
C THR A 104 -6.51 -2.01 -13.73
N VAL A 105 -6.23 -2.90 -14.69
CA VAL A 105 -5.09 -3.81 -14.63
C VAL A 105 -3.85 -3.04 -15.08
N SER A 106 -3.00 -2.62 -14.14
CA SER A 106 -1.80 -1.84 -14.45
C SER A 106 -0.61 -2.70 -14.86
N LEU A 107 -0.57 -3.96 -14.39
CA LEU A 107 0.40 -4.97 -14.80
C LEU A 107 -0.22 -6.36 -14.73
N LEU A 108 0.02 -7.17 -15.75
CA LEU A 108 -0.23 -8.61 -15.74
C LEU A 108 0.86 -9.31 -16.55
N ASN A 109 1.74 -10.04 -15.88
CA ASN A 109 2.81 -10.83 -16.48
C ASN A 109 3.02 -12.15 -15.72
N ASP A 110 4.06 -12.92 -16.04
CA ASP A 110 4.25 -14.27 -15.49
C ASP A 110 4.49 -14.27 -13.97
N SER A 111 4.87 -13.12 -13.40
CA SER A 111 5.24 -12.98 -11.99
C SER A 111 4.17 -12.27 -11.17
N TYR A 112 3.52 -11.26 -11.75
CA TYR A 112 2.73 -10.29 -10.99
C TYR A 112 1.41 -9.93 -11.66
N LEU A 113 0.39 -9.72 -10.82
CA LEU A 113 -0.81 -8.95 -11.13
C LEU A 113 -0.79 -7.68 -10.29
N SER A 114 -1.07 -6.54 -10.90
CA SER A 114 -1.26 -5.25 -10.23
C SER A 114 -2.57 -4.63 -10.69
N LEU A 115 -3.46 -4.36 -9.73
CA LEU A 115 -4.76 -3.73 -9.91
C LEU A 115 -4.78 -2.38 -9.22
N ILE A 116 -5.36 -1.39 -9.90
CA ILE A 116 -5.71 -0.09 -9.34
C ILE A 116 -7.23 -0.04 -9.26
N PHE A 117 -7.75 0.43 -8.13
CA PHE A 117 -9.16 0.74 -7.94
C PHE A 117 -9.30 2.24 -7.69
N ASP A 118 -10.18 2.90 -8.43
CA ASP A 118 -10.36 4.35 -8.37
C ASP A 118 -11.84 4.73 -8.33
N ALA A 119 -12.14 5.80 -7.60
CA ALA A 119 -13.50 6.35 -7.48
C ALA A 119 -13.48 7.87 -7.26
N ASP A 120 -14.42 8.56 -7.92
CA ASP A 120 -14.76 9.94 -7.62
C ASP A 120 -15.79 10.00 -6.49
N ILE A 121 -15.37 10.49 -5.33
CA ILE A 121 -16.21 10.60 -4.13
C ILE A 121 -16.88 11.97 -4.13
N THR A 122 -18.21 12.00 -4.24
CA THR A 122 -18.98 13.25 -4.43
C THR A 122 -19.93 13.59 -3.28
N ASP A 123 -20.11 12.68 -2.32
CA ASP A 123 -21.04 12.81 -1.18
C ASP A 123 -20.40 13.38 0.10
N GLY A 124 -19.15 13.87 0.01
CA GLY A 124 -18.43 14.54 1.09
C GLY A 124 -18.62 16.06 1.17
N ALA A 125 -17.90 16.70 2.10
CA ALA A 125 -17.85 18.17 2.19
C ALA A 125 -17.25 18.84 0.94
N TYR A 126 -16.44 18.09 0.21
CA TYR A 126 -15.84 18.43 -1.07
C TYR A 126 -15.64 17.15 -1.89
N PRO A 127 -15.70 17.22 -3.23
CA PRO A 127 -15.32 16.11 -4.08
C PRO A 127 -13.87 15.72 -3.84
N HIS A 128 -13.56 14.44 -3.76
CA HIS A 128 -12.19 13.95 -3.70
C HIS A 128 -12.04 12.65 -4.48
N HIS A 129 -10.82 12.36 -4.90
CA HIS A 129 -10.51 11.15 -5.65
C HIS A 129 -9.91 10.09 -4.72
N ALA A 130 -10.55 8.94 -4.65
CA ALA A 130 -10.08 7.80 -3.87
C ALA A 130 -9.30 6.84 -4.76
N LEU A 131 -8.20 6.31 -4.22
CA LEU A 131 -7.38 5.29 -4.85
C LEU A 131 -7.15 4.14 -3.88
N SER A 132 -7.13 2.92 -4.42
CA SER A 132 -6.68 1.71 -3.75
C SER A 132 -5.94 0.81 -4.74
N THR A 133 -5.15 -0.13 -4.23
CA THR A 133 -4.33 -1.01 -5.07
C THR A 133 -4.30 -2.42 -4.52
N LEU A 134 -4.24 -3.42 -5.40
CA LEU A 134 -3.98 -4.81 -5.06
C LEU A 134 -2.87 -5.36 -5.94
N ASN A 135 -1.77 -5.79 -5.32
CA ASN A 135 -0.63 -6.39 -6.00
C ASN A 135 -0.51 -7.85 -5.54
N ILE A 136 -0.40 -8.78 -6.47
CA ILE A 136 -0.37 -10.22 -6.19
C ILE A 136 0.85 -10.83 -6.87
N ASN A 137 1.60 -11.65 -6.13
CA ASN A 137 2.59 -12.55 -6.69
C ASN A 137 1.87 -13.79 -7.25
N LEU A 138 1.97 -14.03 -8.55
CA LEU A 138 1.26 -15.12 -9.21
C LEU A 138 1.87 -16.50 -8.92
N ALA A 139 3.16 -16.56 -8.61
CA ALA A 139 3.82 -17.82 -8.27
C ALA A 139 3.41 -18.33 -6.88
N THR A 140 3.25 -17.43 -5.91
CA THR A 140 2.86 -17.78 -4.54
C THR A 140 1.38 -17.59 -4.24
N LEU A 141 0.65 -16.88 -5.12
CA LEU A 141 -0.75 -16.50 -4.92
C LEU A 141 -0.95 -15.78 -3.59
N THR A 142 -0.13 -14.76 -3.35
CA THR A 142 -0.19 -13.93 -2.13
C THR A 142 -0.14 -12.45 -2.48
N PRO A 143 -0.80 -11.58 -1.70
CA PRO A 143 -0.61 -10.14 -1.79
C PRO A 143 0.86 -9.76 -1.60
N LEU A 144 1.35 -8.81 -2.39
CA LEU A 144 2.71 -8.27 -2.31
C LEU A 144 2.80 -7.10 -1.34
N LYS A 145 3.89 -7.07 -0.57
CA LYS A 145 4.38 -5.87 0.10
C LYS A 145 5.38 -5.12 -0.78
N LEU A 146 5.66 -3.87 -0.47
CA LEU A 146 6.66 -3.11 -1.25
C LEU A 146 8.04 -3.76 -1.14
N SER A 147 8.39 -4.24 0.06
CA SER A 147 9.64 -4.96 0.33
C SER A 147 9.78 -6.30 -0.41
N ASP A 148 8.69 -6.89 -0.92
CA ASP A 148 8.75 -8.09 -1.77
C ASP A 148 9.16 -7.75 -3.22
N VAL A 149 9.00 -6.49 -3.63
CA VAL A 149 9.26 -6.01 -4.99
C VAL A 149 10.61 -5.29 -5.08
N VAL A 150 10.96 -4.50 -4.07
CA VAL A 150 12.19 -3.69 -4.08
C VAL A 150 12.87 -3.69 -2.71
N PRO A 151 14.21 -3.86 -2.63
CA PRO A 151 14.93 -3.69 -1.38
C PRO A 151 14.79 -2.27 -0.84
N LEU A 152 14.29 -2.14 0.39
CA LEU A 152 14.10 -0.85 1.05
C LEU A 152 15.40 -0.35 1.70
N ASP A 153 16.44 -0.20 0.90
CA ASP A 153 17.77 0.22 1.31
C ASP A 153 18.05 1.70 0.99
N ASP A 154 19.26 2.16 1.32
CA ASP A 154 19.64 3.56 1.07
C ASP A 154 19.69 3.91 -0.43
N THR A 155 19.87 2.94 -1.33
CA THR A 155 19.80 3.14 -2.78
C THR A 155 18.37 3.47 -3.19
N PHE A 156 17.40 2.67 -2.74
CA PHE A 156 15.98 2.92 -2.96
C PHE A 156 15.57 4.31 -2.44
N TYR A 157 15.93 4.65 -1.20
CA TYR A 157 15.55 5.94 -0.61
C TYR A 157 16.22 7.13 -1.31
N THR A 158 17.45 6.96 -1.83
CA THR A 158 18.13 7.99 -2.63
C THR A 158 17.39 8.23 -3.94
N GLN A 159 17.02 7.16 -4.65
CA GLN A 159 16.27 7.24 -5.89
C GLN A 159 14.88 7.83 -5.65
N LEU A 160 14.15 7.37 -4.63
CA LEU A 160 12.86 7.92 -4.24
C LEU A 160 12.94 9.43 -3.95
N LYS A 161 13.93 9.87 -3.16
CA LYS A 161 14.10 11.30 -2.87
C LYS A 161 14.34 12.14 -4.12
N LYS A 162 15.11 11.61 -5.08
CA LYS A 162 15.34 12.24 -6.37
C LYS A 162 14.04 12.39 -7.15
N GLU A 163 13.25 11.31 -7.27
CA GLU A 163 11.98 11.34 -8.01
C GLU A 163 10.96 12.26 -7.32
N VAL A 164 10.87 12.24 -5.97
CA VAL A 164 10.07 13.20 -5.21
C VAL A 164 10.48 14.64 -5.52
N THR A 165 11.77 14.94 -5.49
CA THR A 165 12.26 16.30 -5.79
C THR A 165 11.92 16.71 -7.22
N SER A 166 12.02 15.77 -8.18
CA SER A 166 11.70 16.01 -9.58
C SER A 166 10.21 16.30 -9.78
N THR A 167 9.33 15.45 -9.25
CA THR A 167 7.86 15.63 -9.34
C THR A 167 7.42 16.95 -8.71
N LEU A 168 8.09 17.39 -7.65
CA LEU A 168 7.76 18.60 -6.93
C LEU A 168 8.43 19.86 -7.49
N ALA A 169 9.39 19.73 -8.41
CA ALA A 169 10.12 20.88 -8.95
C ALA A 169 9.19 21.89 -9.64
N ASP A 170 8.08 21.39 -10.20
CA ASP A 170 7.08 22.21 -10.89
C ASP A 170 5.99 22.74 -9.95
N LEU A 171 5.87 22.16 -8.75
CA LEU A 171 4.97 22.65 -7.73
C LEU A 171 5.68 23.76 -6.96
N THR A 172 5.21 25.00 -7.10
CA THR A 172 5.70 26.15 -6.30
C THR A 172 5.26 26.04 -4.84
N LEU A 173 5.56 24.92 -4.19
CA LEU A 173 5.24 24.61 -2.82
C LEU A 173 6.45 24.87 -1.94
N PRO A 174 6.25 25.46 -0.74
CA PRO A 174 7.32 25.57 0.22
C PRO A 174 7.74 24.16 0.69
N PRO A 175 9.04 23.88 0.91
CA PRO A 175 9.52 22.54 1.27
C PRO A 175 8.84 21.93 2.49
N GLU A 176 8.36 22.77 3.42
CA GLU A 176 7.68 22.37 4.64
C GLU A 176 6.22 21.92 4.40
N ALA A 177 5.63 22.26 3.26
CA ALA A 177 4.30 21.78 2.85
C ALA A 177 4.35 20.38 2.23
N LEU A 178 5.55 19.85 2.01
CA LEU A 178 5.73 18.54 1.39
C LEU A 178 5.63 17.45 2.47
N PRO A 179 4.69 16.50 2.36
CA PRO A 179 4.52 15.41 3.33
C PRO A 179 5.66 14.37 3.32
N PHE A 180 6.81 14.71 2.72
CA PHE A 180 7.91 13.81 2.41
C PHE A 180 9.18 14.08 3.21
N ALA A 181 9.17 15.02 4.15
CA ALA A 181 10.35 15.34 4.98
C ALA A 181 10.92 14.09 5.70
N ASN A 182 10.04 13.14 6.08
CA ASN A 182 10.40 11.87 6.73
C ASN A 182 9.97 10.65 5.90
N ILE A 183 10.08 10.70 4.57
CA ILE A 183 9.56 9.64 3.68
C ILE A 183 10.10 8.24 4.00
N LYS A 184 11.36 8.14 4.46
CA LYS A 184 11.97 6.88 4.90
C LYS A 184 11.21 6.27 6.09
N GLU A 185 10.96 7.06 7.13
CA GLU A 185 10.20 6.64 8.30
C GLU A 185 8.76 6.28 7.91
N ARG A 186 8.12 7.09 7.05
CA ARG A 186 6.76 6.82 6.57
C ARG A 186 6.69 5.47 5.84
N ILE A 187 7.55 5.20 4.87
CA ILE A 187 7.56 3.90 4.17
C ILE A 187 7.81 2.76 5.15
N THR A 188 8.76 2.90 6.08
CA THR A 188 9.03 1.87 7.09
C THR A 188 7.83 1.63 8.00
N GLN A 189 7.11 2.66 8.44
CA GLN A 189 5.91 2.52 9.27
C GLN A 189 4.80 1.78 8.51
N LEU A 190 4.61 2.13 7.25
CA LEU A 190 3.56 1.56 6.40
C LEU A 190 3.83 0.10 6.03
N GLU A 191 5.08 -0.28 5.79
CA GLU A 191 5.46 -1.69 5.56
C GLU A 191 5.27 -2.58 6.80
N ASN A 192 5.34 -1.95 7.98
CA ASN A 192 5.16 -2.62 9.27
C ASN A 192 3.73 -2.53 9.80
N SER A 193 2.88 -1.67 9.23
CA SER A 193 1.49 -1.58 9.62
C SER A 193 0.69 -2.68 8.93
N SER A 194 -0.39 -3.11 9.59
CA SER A 194 -1.45 -3.86 8.92
C SER A 194 -2.37 -2.95 8.12
N SER A 195 -2.10 -1.63 8.08
CA SER A 195 -2.92 -0.65 7.38
C SER A 195 -2.49 -0.54 5.92
N HIS A 196 -3.46 -0.41 5.03
CA HIS A 196 -3.29 -0.34 3.58
C HIS A 196 -2.73 1.01 3.09
N ASP A 197 -1.96 1.69 3.92
CA ASP A 197 -1.63 3.10 3.74
C ASP A 197 -0.38 3.28 2.84
N THR A 198 0.50 2.28 2.66
CA THR A 198 1.38 2.24 1.48
C THR A 198 0.64 1.49 0.39
N GLN A 199 0.00 2.26 -0.47
CA GLN A 199 -0.49 1.76 -1.71
C GLN A 199 0.59 1.98 -2.77
N PHE A 200 0.84 0.95 -3.56
CA PHE A 200 1.73 1.02 -4.70
C PHE A 200 1.12 0.21 -5.83
N TYR A 201 1.54 0.46 -7.05
CA TYR A 201 1.20 -0.43 -8.15
C TYR A 201 2.39 -0.56 -9.09
N LEU A 202 2.35 -1.62 -9.88
CA LEU A 202 3.39 -1.97 -10.84
C LEU A 202 2.86 -1.73 -12.24
N THR A 203 3.78 -1.42 -13.14
CA THR A 203 3.56 -1.30 -14.59
C THR A 203 4.73 -1.99 -15.29
N ASP A 204 4.77 -1.97 -16.62
CA ASP A 204 5.90 -2.58 -17.35
C ASP A 204 7.24 -1.84 -17.13
N ASN A 205 7.22 -0.57 -16.75
CA ASN A 205 8.41 0.29 -16.76
C ASN A 205 8.70 1.02 -15.43
N GLN A 206 7.79 0.98 -14.47
CA GLN A 206 7.96 1.68 -13.21
C GLN A 206 7.16 1.07 -12.06
N LEU A 207 7.69 1.24 -10.86
CA LEU A 207 6.98 1.15 -9.59
C LEU A 207 6.35 2.52 -9.29
N THR A 208 5.05 2.57 -9.03
CA THR A 208 4.38 3.80 -8.59
C THR A 208 4.00 3.69 -7.12
N LEU A 209 4.43 4.66 -6.31
CA LEU A 209 3.99 4.83 -4.92
C LEU A 209 2.87 5.85 -4.85
N LEU A 210 1.84 5.56 -4.06
CA LEU A 210 0.73 6.46 -3.77
C LEU A 210 0.85 6.97 -2.34
N PHE A 211 0.72 8.27 -2.16
CA PHE A 211 0.71 8.90 -0.86
C PHE A 211 -0.54 9.75 -0.72
N GLU A 212 -1.32 9.52 0.33
CA GLU A 212 -2.35 10.48 0.72
C GLU A 212 -1.71 11.81 1.12
N VAL A 213 -2.29 12.90 0.63
CA VAL A 213 -1.88 14.28 0.87
C VAL A 213 -3.09 15.15 1.20
N PRO A 214 -2.90 16.32 1.85
CA PRO A 214 -4.01 17.24 2.09
C PRO A 214 -4.78 17.56 0.80
N HIS A 215 -6.11 17.61 0.87
CA HIS A 215 -6.99 17.83 -0.29
C HIS A 215 -6.58 19.03 -1.17
N VAL A 216 -6.07 20.12 -0.57
CA VAL A 216 -5.57 21.30 -1.29
C VAL A 216 -4.41 21.00 -2.27
N LEU A 217 -3.79 19.82 -2.15
CA LEU A 217 -2.70 19.32 -3.00
C LEU A 217 -3.15 18.19 -3.96
N GLY A 218 -4.43 17.78 -3.95
CA GLY A 218 -4.99 16.80 -4.89
C GLY A 218 -5.34 15.42 -4.33
N ASP A 219 -5.54 15.29 -3.02
CA ASP A 219 -5.92 14.06 -2.27
C ASP A 219 -4.88 12.93 -2.27
N THR A 220 -4.34 12.60 -3.44
CA THR A 220 -3.28 11.61 -3.62
C THR A 220 -2.13 12.24 -4.39
N PHE A 221 -0.91 11.89 -3.98
CA PHE A 221 0.31 12.25 -4.66
C PHE A 221 1.03 10.99 -5.11
N THR A 222 1.39 10.94 -6.39
CA THR A 222 1.99 9.75 -7.01
C THR A 222 3.46 9.99 -7.29
N ILE A 223 4.29 9.00 -6.97
CA ILE A 223 5.72 9.00 -7.28
C ILE A 223 6.06 7.78 -8.12
N ASN A 224 6.60 8.04 -9.30
CA ASN A 224 7.00 7.02 -10.25
C ASN A 224 8.50 6.77 -10.11
N ILE A 225 8.87 5.52 -9.88
CA ILE A 225 10.26 5.06 -9.77
C ILE A 225 10.52 4.10 -10.94
N PRO A 226 11.28 4.52 -11.97
CA PRO A 226 11.67 3.65 -13.06
C PRO A 226 12.51 2.45 -12.57
N TYR A 227 12.36 1.30 -13.23
CA TYR A 227 13.15 0.09 -12.98
C TYR A 227 14.62 0.20 -13.41
#